data_AF-A0A5C4XGW8-F1
#
_entry.id   AF-A0A5C4XGW8-F1
#
_cell.length_a   1.000
_cell.length_b   1.000
_cell.length_c   1.000
_cell.angle_alpha   90.00
_cell.angle_beta   90.00
_cell.angle_gamma   90.00
#
_symmetry.space_group_name_H-M   'P 1'
#
loop_
_entity.id
_entity.type
_entity.pdbx_description
1 polymer ?
#
loop_
_entity_poly.entity_id
_entity_poly.type
_entity_poly.pdbx_seq_one_letter_code
_entity_poly.pdbx_strand_id
1 'polypeptide(L)'
;MSEFISYLFAIFVVTPLQAELSERLQGVPSQELVEAGKACISVEGPGLLRYAQDNWGWAAANAIGVSAGLVDPITLLPQGNENCRLVIQSLAVEGSRNA
;
A
#
# COMPACT_ATOMS: atom_id res chain seq x y z
N MET A 1 44.24 -7.41 8.09
CA MET A 1 43.61 -6.08 8.30
C MET A 1 42.21 -6.03 7.71
N SER A 2 41.97 -6.41 6.44
CA SER A 2 40.63 -6.43 5.83
C SER A 2 39.64 -7.43 6.45
N GLU A 3 40.13 -8.59 6.89
CA GLU A 3 39.30 -9.66 7.46
C GLU A 3 38.71 -9.27 8.82
N PHE A 4 39.50 -8.61 9.66
CA PHE A 4 39.04 -8.06 10.94
C PHE A 4 37.95 -6.99 10.75
N ILE A 5 38.13 -6.07 9.79
CA ILE A 5 37.12 -5.04 9.45
C ILE A 5 35.85 -5.67 8.88
N SER A 6 35.96 -6.72 8.04
CA SER A 6 34.81 -7.44 7.49
C SER A 6 34.01 -8.16 8.57
N TYR A 7 34.70 -8.76 9.55
CA TYR A 7 34.06 -9.46 10.66
C TYR A 7 33.33 -8.48 11.59
N LEU A 8 33.94 -7.32 11.88
CA LEU A 8 33.27 -6.26 12.64
C LEU A 8 32.05 -5.71 11.89
N PHE A 9 32.15 -5.48 10.58
CA PHE A 9 31.02 -5.01 9.78
C PHE A 9 29.89 -6.05 9.74
N ALA A 10 30.22 -7.34 9.66
CA ALA A 10 29.23 -8.41 9.71
C ALA A 10 28.45 -8.39 11.03
N ILE A 11 29.15 -8.30 12.17
CA ILE A 11 28.52 -8.34 13.50
C ILE A 11 27.73 -7.06 13.81
N PHE A 12 28.30 -5.90 13.52
CA PHE A 12 27.74 -4.61 13.95
C PHE A 12 26.81 -3.96 12.95
N VAL A 13 26.87 -4.34 11.67
CA VAL A 13 26.03 -3.76 10.63
C VAL A 13 25.12 -4.83 10.05
N VAL A 14 25.67 -5.93 9.52
CA VAL A 14 24.88 -6.90 8.77
C VAL A 14 23.87 -7.65 9.66
N THR A 15 24.25 -8.12 10.85
CA THR A 15 23.33 -8.79 11.78
C THR A 15 22.18 -7.90 12.29
N PRO A 16 22.44 -6.70 12.86
CA PRO A 16 21.35 -5.82 13.29
C PRO A 16 20.50 -5.33 12.11
N LEU A 17 21.09 -5.09 10.93
CA LEU A 17 20.35 -4.71 9.73
C LEU A 17 19.41 -5.81 9.26
N GLN A 18 19.80 -7.09 9.38
CA GLN A 18 18.92 -8.22 9.04
C GLN A 18 17.69 -8.30 9.96
N ALA A 19 17.84 -8.03 11.26
CA ALA A 19 16.73 -8.01 12.19
C ALA A 19 15.74 -6.88 11.84
N GLU A 20 16.26 -5.69 11.56
CA GLU A 20 15.43 -4.52 11.25
C GLU A 20 14.78 -4.60 9.86
N LEU A 21 15.47 -5.15 8.86
CA LEU A 21 14.87 -5.46 7.56
C LEU A 21 13.76 -6.50 7.71
N SER A 22 14.00 -7.59 8.43
CA SER A 22 12.97 -8.61 8.63
C SER A 22 11.72 -8.04 9.31
N GLU A 23 11.88 -7.15 10.28
CA GLU A 23 10.77 -6.53 11.00
C GLU A 23 10.00 -5.50 10.16
N ARG A 24 10.71 -4.71 9.35
CA ARG A 24 10.07 -3.78 8.41
C ARG A 24 9.39 -4.48 7.23
N LEU A 25 9.94 -5.62 6.78
CA LEU A 25 9.35 -6.42 5.71
C LEU A 25 8.17 -7.29 6.18
N GLN A 26 8.00 -7.54 7.49
CA GLN A 26 6.85 -8.27 8.02
C GLN A 26 5.48 -7.59 7.76
N GLY A 27 5.47 -6.32 7.36
CA GLY A 27 4.27 -5.59 6.95
C GLY A 27 4.27 -5.14 5.48
N VAL A 28 5.26 -5.52 4.67
CA VAL A 28 5.27 -5.14 3.25
C VAL A 28 4.25 -6.02 2.51
N PRO A 29 3.33 -5.43 1.74
CA PRO A 29 2.40 -6.18 0.89
C PRO A 29 3.13 -7.26 0.09
N SER A 30 2.55 -8.46 -0.01
CA SER A 30 3.12 -9.49 -0.88
C SER A 30 3.28 -8.94 -2.30
N GLN A 31 4.30 -9.39 -3.02
CA GLN A 31 4.50 -8.95 -4.41
C GLN A 31 3.22 -9.16 -5.25
N GLU A 32 2.50 -10.24 -4.97
CA GLU A 32 1.17 -10.54 -5.52
C GLU A 32 0.14 -9.44 -5.22
N LEU A 33 0.11 -8.93 -3.99
CA LEU A 33 -0.79 -7.84 -3.60
C LEU A 33 -0.43 -6.50 -4.29
N VAL A 34 0.87 -6.23 -4.46
CA VAL A 34 1.33 -5.06 -5.22
C VAL A 34 0.93 -5.17 -6.70
N GLU A 35 1.05 -6.35 -7.29
CA GLU A 35 0.64 -6.63 -8.67
C GLU A 35 -0.88 -6.54 -8.83
N ALA A 36 -1.66 -7.06 -7.87
CA ALA A 36 -3.10 -6.89 -7.82
C ALA A 36 -3.51 -5.41 -7.73
N GLY A 37 -2.83 -4.62 -6.90
CA GLY A 37 -3.03 -3.16 -6.83
C GLY A 37 -2.82 -2.45 -8.16
N LYS A 38 -1.72 -2.77 -8.85
CA LYS A 38 -1.43 -2.22 -10.19
C LYS A 38 -2.49 -2.64 -11.21
N ALA A 39 -2.91 -3.90 -11.20
CA ALA A 39 -3.94 -4.42 -12.10
C ALA A 39 -5.31 -3.75 -11.84
N CYS A 40 -5.69 -3.58 -10.57
CA CYS A 40 -6.90 -2.86 -10.17
C CYS A 40 -6.90 -1.42 -10.71
N ILE A 41 -5.85 -0.63 -10.42
CA ILE A 41 -5.78 0.77 -10.85
C ILE A 41 -5.71 0.88 -12.37
N SER A 42 -5.01 -0.03 -13.05
CA SER A 42 -4.92 -0.01 -14.51
C SER A 42 -6.28 -0.22 -15.19
N VAL A 43 -7.19 -0.97 -14.58
CA VAL A 43 -8.51 -1.26 -15.14
C VAL A 43 -9.53 -0.20 -14.72
N GLU A 44 -9.59 0.12 -13.43
CA GLU A 44 -10.66 0.95 -12.85
C GLU A 44 -10.29 2.44 -12.76
N GLY A 45 -9.00 2.76 -12.70
CA GLY A 45 -8.49 4.13 -12.55
C GLY A 45 -8.98 5.09 -13.64
N PRO A 46 -8.91 4.73 -14.94
CA PRO A 46 -9.46 5.57 -16.01
C PRO A 46 -10.96 5.82 -15.87
N GLY A 47 -11.73 4.83 -15.43
CA GLY A 47 -13.18 4.96 -15.20
C GLY A 47 -13.49 5.90 -14.03
N LEU A 48 -12.77 5.75 -12.92
CA LEU A 48 -12.87 6.64 -11.77
C LEU A 48 -12.52 8.09 -12.13
N LEU A 49 -11.48 8.29 -12.95
CA LEU A 49 -11.08 9.61 -13.42
C LEU A 49 -12.16 10.25 -14.30
N ARG A 50 -12.79 9.47 -15.18
CA ARG A 50 -13.90 9.95 -16.00
C ARG A 50 -15.11 10.34 -15.15
N TYR A 51 -15.46 9.52 -14.16
CA TYR A 51 -16.53 9.82 -13.21
C TYR A 51 -16.24 11.11 -12.41
N ALA A 52 -14.99 11.31 -11.98
CA ALA A 52 -14.56 12.53 -11.28
C ALA A 52 -14.69 13.79 -12.14
N GLN A 53 -14.40 13.69 -13.45
CA GLN A 53 -14.58 14.80 -14.40
C GLN A 53 -16.06 15.14 -14.60
N ASP A 54 -16.91 14.12 -14.74
CA ASP A 54 -18.36 14.31 -14.92
C ASP A 54 -19.05 14.79 -13.62
N ASN A 55 -18.48 14.47 -12.45
CA ASN A 55 -19.04 14.76 -11.13
C ASN A 55 -18.08 15.60 -10.28
N TRP A 56 -17.85 16.85 -10.70
CA TRP A 56 -16.90 17.75 -10.04
C TRP A 56 -17.15 17.94 -8.53
N GLY A 57 -18.42 18.00 -8.11
CA GLY A 57 -18.78 18.16 -6.69
C GLY A 57 -18.43 16.93 -5.85
N TRP A 58 -18.64 15.73 -6.41
CA TRP A 58 -18.21 14.47 -5.78
C TRP A 58 -16.68 14.41 -5.68
N ALA A 59 -15.97 14.81 -6.74
CA ALA A 59 -14.50 14.79 -6.76
C ALA A 59 -13.91 15.74 -5.71
N ALA A 60 -14.41 16.97 -5.62
CA ALA A 60 -13.97 17.94 -4.63
C ALA A 60 -14.22 17.46 -3.20
N ALA A 61 -15.42 16.94 -2.92
CA ALA A 61 -15.78 16.43 -1.60
C ALA A 61 -14.87 15.27 -1.16
N ASN A 62 -14.64 14.29 -2.05
CA ASN A 62 -13.79 13.14 -1.73
C ASN A 62 -12.31 13.51 -1.65
N ALA A 63 -11.82 14.45 -2.47
CA ALA A 63 -10.45 14.92 -2.36
C ALA A 63 -10.17 15.59 -1.00
N ILE A 64 -11.10 16.42 -0.52
CA ILE A 64 -11.02 17.04 0.81
C ILE A 64 -11.14 15.96 1.90
N GLY A 65 -12.11 15.05 1.77
CA GLY A 65 -12.34 13.96 2.73
C GLY A 65 -11.12 13.06 2.90
N VAL A 66 -10.48 12.66 1.80
CA VAL A 66 -9.25 11.86 1.83
C VAL A 66 -8.12 12.63 2.47
N SER A 67 -7.92 13.90 2.09
CA SER A 67 -6.86 14.74 2.67
C SER A 67 -7.03 14.99 4.17
N ALA A 68 -8.27 15.05 4.64
CA ALA A 68 -8.62 15.19 6.05
C ALA A 68 -8.65 13.85 6.83
N GLY A 69 -8.42 12.71 6.16
CA GLY A 69 -8.50 11.37 6.75
C GLY A 69 -9.93 10.92 7.09
N LEU A 70 -10.95 11.62 6.59
CA LEU A 70 -12.37 11.31 6.82
C LEU A 70 -12.93 10.27 5.83
N VAL A 71 -12.27 10.13 4.68
CA VAL A 71 -12.64 9.17 3.63
C VAL A 71 -11.44 8.29 3.36
N ASP A 72 -11.63 6.97 3.46
CA ASP A 72 -10.61 6.02 3.02
C ASP A 72 -10.64 5.92 1.49
N PRO A 73 -9.54 6.26 0.78
CA PRO A 73 -9.47 6.19 -0.67
C PRO A 73 -9.76 4.78 -1.23
N ILE A 74 -9.57 3.71 -0.45
CA ILE A 74 -9.90 2.34 -0.84
C ILE A 74 -11.40 2.18 -1.14
N THR A 75 -12.25 2.94 -0.46
CA THR A 75 -13.71 2.90 -0.64
C THR A 75 -14.19 3.50 -1.96
N LEU A 76 -13.31 4.26 -2.65
CA LEU A 76 -13.59 4.86 -3.95
C LEU A 76 -13.37 3.88 -5.11
N LEU A 77 -12.67 2.76 -4.86
CA LEU A 77 -12.44 1.73 -5.87
C LEU A 77 -13.68 0.84 -6.03
N PRO A 78 -14.07 0.50 -7.28
CA PRO A 78 -15.24 -0.33 -7.52
C PRO A 78 -14.99 -1.79 -7.09
N GLN A 79 -15.96 -2.39 -6.40
CA GLN A 79 -15.84 -3.75 -5.85
C GLN A 79 -16.07 -4.87 -6.89
N GLY A 80 -16.48 -4.52 -8.12
CA GLY A 80 -16.76 -5.50 -9.17
C GLY A 80 -15.51 -6.17 -9.75
N ASN A 81 -14.31 -5.64 -9.47
CA ASN A 81 -13.04 -6.14 -9.97
C ASN A 81 -12.34 -7.04 -8.93
N GLU A 82 -11.92 -8.23 -9.35
CA GLU A 82 -11.30 -9.21 -8.45
C GLU A 82 -9.97 -8.70 -7.85
N ASN A 83 -9.15 -7.99 -8.63
CA ASN A 83 -7.89 -7.41 -8.15
C ASN A 83 -8.14 -6.29 -7.14
N CYS A 84 -9.17 -5.45 -7.38
CA CYS A 84 -9.55 -4.41 -6.43
C CYS A 84 -10.07 -5.02 -5.13
N ARG A 85 -10.90 -6.08 -5.22
CA ARG A 85 -11.41 -6.80 -4.06
C ARG A 85 -10.29 -7.37 -3.18
N LEU A 86 -9.28 -7.99 -3.79
CA LEU A 86 -8.11 -8.50 -3.06
C LEU A 86 -7.40 -7.41 -2.26
N VAL A 87 -7.20 -6.24 -2.88
CA VAL A 87 -6.52 -5.09 -2.25
C VAL A 87 -7.37 -4.45 -1.15
N ILE A 88 -8.68 -4.29 -1.38
CA ILE A 88 -9.61 -3.76 -0.38
C ILE A 88 -9.63 -4.67 0.85
N GLN A 89 -9.69 -5.99 0.65
CA GLN A 89 -9.72 -6.96 1.75
C GLN A 89 -8.41 -6.97 2.55
N SER A 90 -7.25 -6.96 1.88
CA SER A 90 -5.97 -6.95 2.58
C SER A 90 -5.79 -5.70 3.44
N LEU A 91 -6.21 -4.54 2.93
CA LEU A 91 -6.05 -3.25 3.63
C LEU A 91 -7.06 -3.10 4.78
N ALA A 92 -8.27 -3.63 4.64
CA ALA A 92 -9.24 -3.69 5.74
C ALA A 92 -8.76 -4.57 6.91
N VAL A 93 -8.09 -5.68 6.63
CA VAL A 93 -7.49 -6.56 7.66
C VAL A 93 -6.34 -5.84 8.39
N GLU A 94 -5.53 -5.06 7.68
CA GLU A 94 -4.44 -4.29 8.26
C GLU A 94 -4.95 -3.15 9.16
N GLY A 95 -6.00 -2.43 8.74
CA GLY A 95 -6.65 -1.41 9.56
C GLY A 95 -7.20 -1.94 10.88
N SER A 96 -7.74 -3.18 10.90
CA SER A 96 -8.22 -3.84 12.12
C SER A 96 -7.10 -4.33 13.05
N ARG A 97 -5.87 -4.51 12.54
CA ARG A 97 -4.71 -4.91 13.37
C ARG A 97 -4.06 -3.71 14.06
N ASN A 98 -4.19 -2.53 13.46
CA ASN A 98 -3.58 -1.29 13.90
C ASN A 98 -4.52 -0.39 14.74
N ALA A 99 -5.76 -0.85 14.97
CA ALA A 99 -6.79 -0.19 15.80
C ALA A 99 -6.92 -0.87 17.17
#